data_AF-A0AAD2A599-F1
#
_entry.id   AF-A0AAD2A599-F1
#
_cell.length_a   1.000
_cell.length_b   1.000
_cell.length_c   1.000
_cell.angle_alpha   90.00
_cell.angle_beta   90.00
_cell.angle_gamma   90.00
#
_symmetry.space_group_name_H-M   'P 1'
#
loop_
_entity.id
_entity.type
_entity.pdbx_description
1 polymer ?
#
loop_
_entity_poly.entity_id
_entity_poly.type
_entity_poly.pdbx_seq_one_letter_code
_entity_poly.pdbx_strand_id
1 'polypeptide(L)'
;MCRYLEFHYKNCVIIFLLHFIIKDLPDMVAVKDADFSNVDAVFCCLPHGTTQEIIKGLPSNLKIVDLSADFRLRDVGEYEEWYGQPHKAQDLQKEAVYGLTEISRREIQNARLVANPGCYPTSIQLPLIPLIKAKLIEVRNIIIDSKSGVSGAGRGAKEANLYTEIAEGIHSYGITRHRHVPEIEQGLSDAANSEVTVSFTPHLMPMSRGMQSTIYVEMAPGVSIQDLYQHLSSFYENEEFVTLLKKNEVPHTRHVRGSNYCFMNVFPDRIPGRAIIISVIDNLVKGASEYRAPLHAFVSLILCKVITSNFTSREAIHFSARKKYMAHKLNAPVFCGLKIIKNLPSYSRLSSCTLSLERNGICRASPKVQCVMNMVSGESDEPGKLRLEYVLDKSIKLWDNAPESIKSFPWNKASENFIQLILDLVLAVVKFLSIPVFTITSISEMSYCAHERKLYLIPLPFLVGIAVAGVLREAAVASSPSLKNAEVPWHLIAIAIFFTLLKLPGPNKYLNRPGEEVGSRYFEMHI
;
A
#
# COMPACT_ATOMS: atom_id res chain seq x y z
N MET A 1 -12.64 0.61 -18.07
CA MET A 1 -11.98 -0.62 -18.57
C MET A 1 -10.51 -0.54 -18.18
N CYS A 2 -10.13 -1.15 -17.05
CA CYS A 2 -8.75 -1.20 -16.59
C CYS A 2 -7.96 -2.12 -17.52
N ARG A 3 -6.90 -1.61 -18.16
CA ARG A 3 -5.86 -2.45 -18.77
C ARG A 3 -4.58 -2.26 -17.97
N TYR A 4 -4.20 -3.31 -17.26
CA TYR A 4 -2.85 -3.49 -16.74
C TYR A 4 -1.93 -3.80 -17.92
N LEU A 5 -0.77 -3.14 -17.98
CA LEU A 5 0.31 -3.51 -18.87
C LEU A 5 1.50 -3.99 -18.04
N GLU A 6 1.87 -5.23 -18.36
CA GLU A 6 2.98 -6.00 -17.84
C GLU A 6 4.25 -5.60 -18.59
N PHE A 7 5.35 -5.30 -17.90
CA PHE A 7 6.65 -5.17 -18.57
C PHE A 7 7.80 -5.62 -17.64
N HIS A 8 8.43 -6.71 -18.06
CA HIS A 8 9.84 -7.02 -17.79
C HIS A 8 10.70 -6.03 -18.56
N TYR A 9 11.73 -5.42 -17.97
CA TYR A 9 13.05 -5.20 -18.60
C TYR A 9 14.05 -4.60 -17.59
N LYS A 10 15.30 -5.09 -17.68
CA LYS A 10 16.49 -4.56 -17.00
C LYS A 10 16.90 -3.26 -17.72
N ASN A 11 17.19 -2.19 -16.98
CA ASN A 11 17.78 -0.92 -17.46
C ASN A 11 16.83 0.20 -17.96
N CYS A 12 15.74 0.50 -17.27
CA CYS A 12 14.97 1.72 -17.50
C CYS A 12 15.10 2.69 -16.31
N VAL A 13 15.30 3.98 -16.60
CA VAL A 13 15.26 5.07 -15.60
C VAL A 13 13.85 5.67 -15.64
N ILE A 14 13.27 5.89 -14.45
CA ILE A 14 11.99 6.59 -14.30
C ILE A 14 12.30 8.01 -13.85
N ILE A 15 11.97 8.99 -14.69
CA ILE A 15 11.93 10.41 -14.30
C ILE A 15 10.51 10.68 -13.82
N PHE A 16 10.31 11.05 -12.55
CA PHE A 16 9.00 11.44 -12.07
C PHE A 16 9.00 12.66 -11.15
N LEU A 17 8.24 13.67 -11.57
CA LEU A 17 7.65 14.73 -10.75
C LEU A 17 6.13 14.50 -10.76
N LEU A 18 5.54 13.99 -9.67
CA LEU A 18 4.10 13.69 -9.64
C LEU A 18 3.34 14.69 -8.77
N HIS A 19 2.88 15.78 -9.39
CA HIS A 19 1.70 16.52 -8.93
C HIS A 19 0.44 16.22 -9.77
N PHE A 20 0.48 15.23 -10.65
CA PHE A 20 -0.60 14.98 -11.62
C PHE A 20 -1.17 13.57 -11.50
N ILE A 21 -2.41 13.51 -11.02
CA ILE A 21 -3.36 12.48 -11.40
C ILE A 21 -3.53 12.58 -12.92
N ILE A 22 -3.05 11.57 -13.64
CA ILE A 22 -3.42 11.20 -15.01
C ILE A 22 -3.29 12.35 -16.03
N LYS A 23 -2.13 12.44 -16.69
CA LYS A 23 -2.00 12.79 -18.12
C LYS A 23 -0.59 12.39 -18.60
N ASP A 24 -0.55 11.70 -19.73
CA ASP A 24 0.61 11.33 -20.57
C ASP A 24 1.93 11.11 -19.82
N LEU A 25 2.15 9.86 -19.39
CA LEU A 25 3.46 9.43 -18.92
C LEU A 25 4.47 9.57 -20.07
N PRO A 26 5.70 10.06 -19.80
CA PRO A 26 6.74 10.06 -20.82
C PRO A 26 7.04 8.61 -21.25
N ASP A 27 7.38 8.45 -22.52
CA ASP A 27 7.82 7.17 -23.04
C ASP A 27 9.07 6.70 -22.28
N MET A 28 9.10 5.40 -21.95
CA MET A 28 10.28 4.82 -21.33
C MET A 28 11.41 4.74 -22.36
N VAL A 29 12.52 5.39 -22.05
CA VAL A 29 13.75 5.36 -22.85
C VAL A 29 14.82 4.54 -22.14
N ALA A 30 15.68 3.87 -22.92
CA ALA A 30 16.86 3.23 -22.36
C ALA A 30 17.82 4.30 -21.85
N VAL A 31 18.59 4.00 -20.79
CA VAL A 31 19.51 4.97 -20.15
C VAL A 31 20.49 5.60 -21.14
N LYS A 32 20.99 4.82 -22.09
CA LYS A 32 21.92 5.27 -23.14
C LYS A 32 21.31 6.28 -24.12
N ASP A 33 19.98 6.27 -24.25
CA ASP A 33 19.22 7.09 -25.19
C ASP A 33 18.51 8.26 -24.46
N ALA A 34 18.70 8.37 -23.14
CA ALA A 34 18.09 9.40 -22.32
C ALA A 34 18.84 10.73 -22.47
N ASP A 35 18.09 11.81 -22.73
CA ASP A 35 18.61 13.16 -22.71
C ASP A 35 18.51 13.75 -21.30
N PHE A 36 19.66 14.10 -20.73
CA PHE A 36 19.78 14.67 -19.39
C PHE A 36 19.91 16.20 -19.39
N SER A 37 19.88 16.87 -20.55
CA SER A 37 20.15 18.31 -20.64
C SER A 37 19.13 19.17 -19.88
N ASN A 38 17.89 18.68 -19.77
CA ASN A 38 16.77 19.34 -19.08
C ASN A 38 16.36 18.59 -17.80
N VAL A 39 17.28 17.82 -17.21
CA VAL A 39 17.05 17.05 -15.99
C VAL A 39 17.86 17.68 -14.85
N ASP A 40 17.20 17.95 -13.72
CA ASP A 40 17.88 18.49 -12.52
C ASP A 40 18.32 17.37 -11.57
N ALA A 41 17.55 16.28 -11.51
CA ALA A 41 17.79 15.17 -10.60
C ALA A 41 17.36 13.81 -11.17
N VAL A 42 18.05 12.76 -10.74
CA VAL A 42 17.83 11.37 -11.15
C VAL A 42 17.62 10.48 -9.92
N PHE A 43 16.61 9.62 -9.99
CA PHE A 43 16.39 8.54 -9.04
C PHE A 43 16.78 7.21 -9.69
N CYS A 44 17.75 6.52 -9.13
CA CYS A 44 18.22 5.24 -9.66
C CYS A 44 17.54 4.09 -8.90
N CYS A 45 16.62 3.41 -9.57
CA CYS A 45 15.90 2.23 -9.03
C CYS A 45 16.36 0.93 -9.73
N LEU A 46 17.68 0.80 -9.92
CA LEU A 46 18.27 -0.26 -10.73
C LEU A 46 18.73 -1.44 -9.85
N PRO A 47 18.89 -2.64 -10.44
CA PRO A 47 19.47 -3.78 -9.73
C PRO A 47 20.89 -3.45 -9.22
N HIS A 48 21.24 -3.97 -8.05
CA HIS A 48 22.60 -3.84 -7.49
C HIS A 48 23.67 -4.29 -8.50
N GLY A 49 24.81 -3.61 -8.52
CA GLY A 49 25.94 -3.81 -9.43
C GLY A 49 25.82 -3.10 -10.78
N THR A 50 24.62 -2.68 -11.19
CA THR A 50 24.42 -1.93 -12.45
C THR A 50 24.51 -0.42 -12.23
N THR A 51 24.17 0.04 -11.04
CA THR A 51 24.01 1.46 -10.74
C THR A 51 25.35 2.19 -10.70
N GLN A 52 26.42 1.51 -10.28
CA GLN A 52 27.78 2.06 -10.22
C GLN A 52 28.26 2.60 -11.57
N GLU A 53 28.14 1.81 -12.63
CA GLU A 53 28.58 2.19 -13.98
C GLU A 53 27.68 3.29 -14.57
N ILE A 54 26.37 3.18 -14.33
CA ILE A 54 25.39 4.16 -14.82
C ILE A 54 25.63 5.52 -14.18
N ILE A 55 25.74 5.58 -12.84
CA ILE A 55 25.98 6.82 -12.11
C ILE A 55 27.32 7.44 -12.49
N LYS A 56 28.35 6.63 -12.76
CA LYS A 56 29.65 7.09 -13.26
C LYS A 56 29.55 7.77 -14.63
N GLY A 57 28.61 7.35 -15.47
CA GLY A 57 28.35 7.95 -16.78
C GLY A 57 27.40 9.15 -16.76
N LEU A 58 26.76 9.46 -15.63
CA LEU A 58 25.81 10.58 -15.55
C LEU A 58 26.53 11.93 -15.49
N PRO A 59 25.96 12.99 -16.10
CA PRO A 59 26.49 14.35 -16.01
C PRO A 59 26.71 14.82 -14.56
N SER A 60 27.82 15.51 -14.31
CA SER A 60 28.24 15.93 -12.98
C SER A 60 27.36 17.02 -12.35
N ASN A 61 26.53 17.71 -13.13
CA ASN A 61 25.59 18.71 -12.65
C ASN A 61 24.31 18.11 -12.05
N LEU A 62 24.04 16.81 -12.30
CA LEU A 62 22.84 16.15 -11.80
C LEU A 62 22.95 15.83 -10.31
N LYS A 63 21.82 16.02 -9.61
CA LYS A 63 21.62 15.44 -8.28
C LYS A 63 21.08 14.02 -8.40
N ILE A 64 21.66 13.10 -7.66
CA ILE A 64 21.43 11.67 -7.82
C ILE A 64 21.00 11.10 -6.48
N VAL A 65 19.88 10.38 -6.49
CA VAL A 65 19.45 9.55 -5.36
C VAL A 65 19.45 8.10 -5.83
N ASP A 66 20.39 7.31 -5.32
CA ASP A 66 20.47 5.88 -5.61
C ASP A 66 19.67 5.09 -4.59
N LEU A 67 18.67 4.33 -5.05
CA LEU A 67 17.88 3.44 -4.21
C LEU A 67 18.45 2.02 -4.16
N SER A 68 19.44 1.72 -4.99
CA SER A 68 20.23 0.50 -4.89
C SER A 68 21.09 0.52 -3.62
N ALA A 69 21.82 -0.57 -3.38
CA ALA A 69 22.75 -0.66 -2.26
C ALA A 69 24.20 -0.32 -2.62
N ASP A 70 24.45 0.00 -3.90
CA ASP A 70 25.80 0.07 -4.45
C ASP A 70 26.67 1.12 -3.77
N PHE A 71 26.08 2.26 -3.39
CA PHE A 71 26.80 3.37 -2.78
C PHE A 71 26.65 3.51 -1.26
N ARG A 72 26.03 2.53 -0.58
CA ARG A 72 25.69 2.63 0.85
C ARG A 72 26.87 2.33 1.78
N LEU A 73 27.71 1.36 1.41
CA LEU A 73 28.87 0.94 2.19
C LEU A 73 30.08 1.77 1.79
N ARG A 74 30.67 2.47 2.76
CA ARG A 74 31.84 3.33 2.52
C ARG A 74 33.12 2.51 2.35
N ASP A 75 33.21 1.40 3.08
CA ASP A 75 34.29 0.45 2.89
C ASP A 75 34.03 -0.38 1.62
N VAL A 76 34.94 -0.21 0.67
CA VAL A 76 34.90 -0.86 -0.63
C VAL A 76 35.16 -2.37 -0.54
N GLY A 77 36.00 -2.79 0.43
CA GLY A 77 36.29 -4.18 0.71
C GLY A 77 35.10 -4.88 1.36
N GLU A 78 34.39 -4.20 2.26
CA GLU A 78 33.14 -4.71 2.84
C GLU A 78 32.05 -4.83 1.77
N TYR A 79 31.93 -3.86 0.84
CA TYR A 79 31.06 -4.02 -0.33
C TYR A 79 31.39 -5.29 -1.12
N GLU A 80 32.66 -5.51 -1.43
CA GLU A 80 33.10 -6.68 -2.21
C GLU A 80 32.78 -8.00 -1.48
N GLU A 81 32.98 -8.07 -0.16
CA GLU A 81 32.64 -9.24 0.66
C GLU A 81 31.14 -9.56 0.60
N TRP A 82 30.27 -8.56 0.77
CA TRP A 82 28.84 -8.78 0.94
C TRP A 82 28.06 -8.86 -0.39
N TYR A 83 28.58 -8.23 -1.44
CA TYR A 83 27.95 -8.20 -2.77
C TYR A 83 28.64 -9.11 -3.79
N GLY A 84 29.81 -9.67 -3.47
CA GLY A 84 30.50 -10.68 -4.27
C GLY A 84 31.10 -10.14 -5.57
N GLN A 85 31.34 -8.83 -5.64
CA GLN A 85 31.93 -8.17 -6.81
C GLN A 85 32.67 -6.89 -6.39
N PRO A 86 33.78 -6.53 -7.05
CA PRO A 86 34.48 -5.28 -6.78
C PRO A 86 33.59 -4.06 -7.04
N HIS A 87 33.75 -3.01 -6.23
CA HIS A 87 33.08 -1.75 -6.48
C HIS A 87 33.69 -1.02 -7.68
N LYS A 88 32.88 -0.71 -8.70
CA LYS A 88 33.33 -0.18 -10.00
C LYS A 88 33.43 1.35 -10.06
N ALA A 89 32.97 2.03 -9.02
CA ALA A 89 32.91 3.49 -8.93
C ALA A 89 33.51 4.03 -7.62
N GLN A 90 34.72 3.57 -7.26
CA GLN A 90 35.34 3.85 -5.96
C GLN A 90 35.54 5.35 -5.65
N ASP A 91 35.81 6.17 -6.66
CA ASP A 91 35.92 7.62 -6.45
C ASP A 91 34.57 8.26 -6.12
N LEU A 92 33.50 7.77 -6.75
CA LEU A 92 32.14 8.20 -6.43
C LEU A 92 31.67 7.71 -5.05
N GLN A 93 32.18 6.58 -4.58
CA GLN A 93 31.86 6.07 -3.24
C GLN A 93 32.27 7.06 -2.14
N LYS A 94 33.33 7.84 -2.35
CA LYS A 94 33.82 8.83 -1.39
C LYS A 94 32.93 10.07 -1.27
N GLU A 95 32.18 10.41 -2.32
CA GLU A 95 31.24 11.55 -2.31
C GLU A 95 29.82 11.16 -1.92
N ALA A 96 29.50 9.86 -1.92
CA ALA A 96 28.17 9.37 -1.61
C ALA A 96 27.82 9.64 -0.14
N VAL A 97 26.68 10.30 0.08
CA VAL A 97 26.15 10.55 1.43
C VAL A 97 25.04 9.56 1.71
N TYR A 98 25.11 8.90 2.87
CA TYR A 98 24.07 7.98 3.31
C TYR A 98 22.78 8.75 3.67
N GLY A 99 21.68 8.38 3.01
CA GLY A 99 20.44 9.17 2.95
C GLY A 99 19.50 9.02 4.15
N LEU A 100 19.99 8.74 5.36
CA LEU A 100 19.14 8.65 6.55
C LEU A 100 18.80 10.06 7.06
N THR A 101 17.74 10.65 6.50
CA THR A 101 17.43 12.08 6.58
C THR A 101 17.47 12.67 8.00
N GLU A 102 16.86 12.02 8.97
CA GLU A 102 16.80 12.53 10.35
C GLU A 102 18.17 12.58 11.05
N ILE A 103 19.15 11.81 10.56
CA ILE A 103 20.50 11.73 11.11
C ILE A 103 21.49 12.59 10.30
N SER A 104 21.41 12.52 8.97
CA SER A 104 22.41 13.08 8.05
C SER A 104 21.92 14.29 7.24
N ARG A 105 20.85 14.96 7.70
CA ARG A 105 20.20 16.08 6.97
C ARG A 105 21.17 17.13 6.43
N ARG A 106 22.20 17.48 7.21
CA ARG A 106 23.17 18.52 6.83
C ARG A 106 24.11 18.06 5.71
N GLU A 107 24.58 16.81 5.77
CA GLU A 107 25.41 16.24 4.70
C GLU A 107 24.59 16.10 3.41
N ILE A 108 23.35 15.62 3.52
CA ILE A 108 22.44 15.40 2.40
C ILE A 108 22.14 16.70 1.64
N GLN A 109 21.99 17.83 2.35
CA GLN A 109 21.73 19.14 1.73
C GLN A 109 22.80 19.60 0.74
N ASN A 110 24.04 19.13 0.90
CA ASN A 110 25.15 19.50 0.02
C ASN A 110 25.54 18.37 -0.94
N ALA A 111 25.02 17.16 -0.71
CA ALA A 111 25.36 15.97 -1.47
C ALA A 111 24.95 16.10 -2.94
N ARG A 112 25.83 15.64 -3.83
CA ARG A 112 25.49 15.39 -5.23
C ARG A 112 24.85 14.00 -5.38
N LEU A 113 25.44 13.01 -4.74
CA LEU A 113 25.03 11.62 -4.73
C LEU A 113 24.57 11.23 -3.33
N VAL A 114 23.30 10.84 -3.21
CA VAL A 114 22.71 10.31 -1.98
C VAL A 114 22.46 8.83 -2.16
N ALA A 115 23.07 8.00 -1.31
CA ALA A 115 22.78 6.58 -1.23
C ALA A 115 21.59 6.38 -0.29
N ASN A 116 20.40 6.15 -0.85
CA ASN A 116 19.19 5.97 -0.06
C ASN A 116 19.30 4.68 0.76
N PRO A 117 19.01 4.72 2.07
CA PRO A 117 19.09 3.55 2.94
C PRO A 117 18.20 2.39 2.50
N GLY A 118 18.54 1.20 3.00
CA GLY A 118 17.69 0.04 2.98
C GLY A 118 16.53 0.16 3.97
N CYS A 119 15.47 -0.59 3.69
CA CYS A 119 14.25 -0.56 4.49
C CYS A 119 14.47 -1.03 5.94
N TYR A 120 15.12 -2.18 6.15
CA TYR A 120 15.46 -2.64 7.50
C TYR A 120 16.43 -1.69 8.22
N PRO A 121 17.59 -1.31 7.63
CA PRO A 121 18.50 -0.30 8.18
C PRO A 121 17.79 0.95 8.66
N THR A 122 16.85 1.50 7.88
CA THR A 122 16.05 2.66 8.27
C THR A 122 15.27 2.41 9.57
N SER A 123 14.50 1.32 9.65
CA SER A 123 13.69 1.01 10.84
C SER A 123 14.53 0.76 12.10
N ILE A 124 15.79 0.35 11.95
CA ILE A 124 16.71 -0.05 13.02
C ILE A 124 17.55 1.14 13.49
N GLN A 125 18.15 1.89 12.56
CA GLN A 125 19.06 2.98 12.86
C GLN A 125 18.33 4.19 13.45
N LEU A 126 17.08 4.45 13.05
CA LEU A 126 16.27 5.54 13.61
C LEU A 126 16.18 5.47 15.15
N PRO A 127 15.72 4.38 15.79
CA PRO A 127 15.72 4.32 17.24
C PRO A 127 17.12 4.15 17.87
N LEU A 128 18.05 3.44 17.23
CA LEU A 128 19.31 3.06 17.89
C LEU A 128 20.38 4.15 17.87
N ILE A 129 20.56 4.87 16.76
CA ILE A 129 21.61 5.89 16.65
C ILE A 129 21.50 6.96 17.77
N PRO A 130 20.32 7.53 18.07
CA PRO A 130 20.18 8.51 19.15
C PRO A 130 20.55 7.95 20.52
N LEU A 131 20.18 6.71 20.81
CA LEU A 131 20.43 6.05 22.10
C LEU A 131 21.92 5.71 22.27
N ILE A 132 22.59 5.24 21.22
CA ILE A 132 24.02 4.94 21.22
C ILE A 132 24.83 6.22 21.37
N LYS A 133 24.51 7.28 20.62
CA LYS A 133 25.21 8.59 20.74
C LYS A 133 25.12 9.17 22.14
N ALA A 134 23.99 8.94 22.84
CA ALA A 134 23.78 9.37 24.22
C ALA A 134 24.30 8.37 25.27
N LYS A 135 24.89 7.24 24.84
CA LYS A 135 25.41 6.17 25.71
C LYS A 135 24.36 5.62 26.69
N LEU A 136 23.10 5.57 26.26
CA LEU A 136 21.99 5.08 27.08
C LEU A 136 21.79 3.56 26.98
N ILE A 137 22.35 2.96 25.94
CA ILE A 137 22.34 1.52 25.72
C ILE A 137 23.77 1.02 25.49
N GLU A 138 23.99 -0.24 25.83
CA GLU A 138 25.22 -0.95 25.53
C GLU A 138 25.23 -1.33 24.03
N VAL A 139 26.42 -1.39 23.45
CA VAL A 139 26.61 -1.73 22.02
C VAL A 139 26.90 -3.22 21.77
N ARG A 140 26.90 -4.02 22.84
CA ARG A 140 26.96 -5.50 22.77
C ARG A 140 25.55 -6.09 22.78
N ASN A 141 25.43 -7.32 22.29
CA ASN A 141 24.21 -8.13 22.41
C ASN A 141 22.95 -7.45 21.86
N ILE A 142 23.09 -6.60 20.83
CA ILE A 142 21.95 -6.02 20.12
C ILE A 142 21.35 -7.11 19.23
N ILE A 143 20.12 -7.52 19.54
CA ILE A 143 19.38 -8.53 18.79
C ILE A 143 18.23 -7.86 18.07
N ILE A 144 18.12 -8.09 16.77
CA ILE A 144 17.14 -7.46 15.89
C ILE A 144 16.35 -8.57 15.20
N ASP A 145 15.09 -8.71 15.59
CA ASP A 145 14.14 -9.58 14.94
C ASP A 145 13.16 -8.72 14.13
N SER A 146 13.32 -8.74 12.81
CA SER A 146 12.56 -7.88 11.91
C SER A 146 11.59 -8.66 11.03
N LYS A 147 10.46 -8.03 10.72
CA LYS A 147 9.32 -8.59 9.99
C LYS A 147 9.01 -7.67 8.82
N SER A 148 8.83 -8.20 7.61
CA SER A 148 8.51 -7.40 6.42
C SER A 148 7.42 -8.02 5.58
N GLY A 149 6.58 -7.19 4.98
CA GLY A 149 5.71 -7.61 3.87
C GLY A 149 6.51 -8.03 2.64
N VAL A 150 5.88 -8.87 1.81
CA VAL A 150 6.51 -9.53 0.64
C VAL A 150 7.00 -8.54 -0.42
N SER A 151 6.45 -7.33 -0.48
CA SER A 151 6.89 -6.33 -1.46
C SER A 151 8.37 -5.94 -1.35
N GLY A 152 9.02 -6.18 -0.22
CA GLY A 152 10.47 -6.02 -0.06
C GLY A 152 11.30 -6.94 -0.97
N ALA A 153 10.74 -8.07 -1.41
CA ALA A 153 11.40 -8.98 -2.34
C ALA A 153 11.37 -8.49 -3.81
N GLY A 154 10.65 -7.39 -4.08
CA GLY A 154 10.46 -6.81 -5.41
C GLY A 154 9.43 -7.54 -6.26
N ARG A 155 9.32 -7.14 -7.53
CA ARG A 155 8.34 -7.68 -8.50
C ARG A 155 8.88 -8.89 -9.30
N GLY A 156 10.08 -9.38 -8.99
CA GLY A 156 10.67 -10.51 -9.71
C GLY A 156 9.83 -11.77 -9.52
N ALA A 157 9.43 -12.41 -10.62
CA ALA A 157 8.73 -13.68 -10.59
C ALA A 157 9.67 -14.79 -10.11
N LYS A 158 9.53 -15.17 -8.85
CA LYS A 158 10.24 -16.27 -8.20
C LYS A 158 9.19 -17.17 -7.57
N GLU A 159 9.38 -18.48 -7.68
CA GLU A 159 8.48 -19.47 -7.08
C GLU A 159 8.21 -19.19 -5.60
N ALA A 160 9.28 -18.94 -4.84
CA ALA A 160 9.21 -18.57 -3.42
C ALA A 160 8.37 -17.32 -3.09
N ASN A 161 8.02 -16.48 -4.09
CA ASN A 161 7.22 -15.27 -3.92
C ASN A 161 5.79 -15.41 -4.48
N LEU A 162 5.40 -16.59 -4.97
CA LEU A 162 4.03 -16.83 -5.43
C LEU A 162 3.06 -16.70 -4.26
N TYR A 163 1.83 -16.27 -4.55
CA TYR A 163 0.82 -16.04 -3.51
C TYR A 163 0.60 -17.27 -2.63
N THR A 164 0.53 -18.46 -3.24
CA THR A 164 0.30 -19.74 -2.54
C THR A 164 1.47 -20.19 -1.67
N GLU A 165 2.70 -19.76 -2.00
CA GLU A 165 3.89 -20.05 -1.18
C GLU A 165 4.04 -19.11 0.02
N ILE A 166 3.42 -17.93 -0.06
CA ILE A 166 3.54 -16.87 0.95
C ILE A 166 2.32 -16.83 1.88
N ALA A 167 1.11 -17.06 1.37
CA ALA A 167 -0.12 -16.94 2.14
C ALA A 167 -0.17 -17.93 3.32
N GLU A 168 -0.86 -17.55 4.39
CA GLU A 168 -1.10 -18.38 5.59
C GLU A 168 0.16 -18.85 6.36
N GLY A 169 1.34 -18.36 6.01
CA GLY A 169 2.60 -18.75 6.65
C GLY A 169 3.55 -17.58 6.90
N ILE A 170 4.50 -17.79 7.80
CA ILE A 170 5.66 -16.92 7.99
C ILE A 170 6.93 -17.78 7.91
N HIS A 171 8.03 -17.21 7.47
CA HIS A 171 9.34 -17.87 7.53
C HIS A 171 10.48 -16.87 7.70
N SER A 172 11.55 -17.31 8.36
CA SER A 172 12.80 -16.57 8.44
C SER A 172 13.58 -16.72 7.13
N TYR A 173 14.35 -15.69 6.75
CA TYR A 173 15.23 -15.74 5.58
C TYR A 173 16.50 -14.95 5.85
N GLY A 174 17.55 -15.13 5.03
CA GLY A 174 18.81 -14.39 5.22
C GLY A 174 19.40 -14.52 6.62
N ILE A 175 19.16 -15.65 7.28
CA ILE A 175 19.61 -15.91 8.65
C ILE A 175 21.13 -15.82 8.68
N THR A 176 21.69 -15.18 9.71
CA THR A 176 23.12 -14.95 9.93
C THR A 176 23.75 -13.96 8.94
N ARG A 177 23.51 -14.09 7.63
CA ARG A 177 24.09 -13.24 6.59
C ARG A 177 23.01 -12.64 5.71
N HIS A 178 22.52 -11.46 6.08
CA HIS A 178 21.69 -10.61 5.24
C HIS A 178 22.47 -9.37 4.79
N ARG A 179 22.34 -8.94 3.54
CA ARG A 179 23.11 -7.80 2.97
C ARG A 179 22.87 -6.43 3.63
N HIS A 180 21.90 -6.35 4.54
CA HIS A 180 21.67 -5.13 5.33
C HIS A 180 22.46 -5.11 6.64
N VAL A 181 23.06 -6.23 7.06
CA VAL A 181 23.92 -6.30 8.25
C VAL A 181 25.06 -5.28 8.20
N PRO A 182 25.93 -5.24 7.17
CA PRO A 182 27.03 -4.27 7.14
C PRO A 182 26.51 -2.82 7.12
N GLU A 183 25.36 -2.58 6.48
CA GLU A 183 24.73 -1.26 6.45
C GLU A 183 24.22 -0.82 7.84
N ILE A 184 23.68 -1.75 8.63
CA ILE A 184 23.28 -1.52 10.02
C ILE A 184 24.54 -1.27 10.87
N GLU A 185 25.50 -2.18 10.82
CA GLU A 185 26.71 -2.15 11.66
C GLU A 185 27.56 -0.91 11.39
N GLN A 186 27.71 -0.49 10.12
CA GLN A 186 28.39 0.76 9.76
C GLN A 186 27.76 1.97 10.46
N GLY A 187 26.42 2.11 10.39
CA GLY A 187 25.71 3.25 10.99
C GLY A 187 25.73 3.24 12.52
N LEU A 188 25.66 2.06 13.14
CA LEU A 188 25.75 1.93 14.60
C LEU A 188 27.19 2.13 15.10
N SER A 189 28.19 1.66 14.35
CA SER A 189 29.61 1.82 14.69
C SER A 189 30.03 3.29 14.63
N ASP A 190 29.56 4.03 13.62
CA ASP A 190 29.74 5.48 13.54
C ASP A 190 29.16 6.20 14.78
N ALA A 191 27.96 5.78 15.21
CA ALA A 191 27.31 6.35 16.38
C ALA A 191 28.06 6.02 17.69
N ALA A 192 28.62 4.81 17.79
CA ALA A 192 29.33 4.32 18.97
C ALA A 192 30.78 4.83 19.06
N ASN A 193 31.39 5.20 17.94
CA ASN A 193 32.84 5.36 17.80
C ASN A 193 33.62 4.08 18.19
N SER A 194 33.02 2.93 17.92
CA SER A 194 33.59 1.60 18.13
C SER A 194 32.90 0.61 17.20
N GLU A 195 33.53 -0.52 16.91
CA GLU A 195 32.91 -1.59 16.14
C GLU A 195 31.67 -2.14 16.88
N VAL A 196 30.57 -2.30 16.15
CA VAL A 196 29.30 -2.85 16.65
C VAL A 196 28.92 -4.05 15.81
N THR A 197 28.76 -5.21 16.46
CA THR A 197 28.24 -6.42 15.84
C THR A 197 26.81 -6.67 16.30
N VAL A 198 25.89 -6.90 15.36
CA VAL A 198 24.48 -7.16 15.65
C VAL A 198 24.08 -8.59 15.30
N SER A 199 23.08 -9.11 16.01
CA SER A 199 22.35 -10.30 15.57
C SER A 199 21.10 -9.87 14.83
N PHE A 200 20.99 -10.16 13.53
CA PHE A 200 19.87 -9.75 12.69
C PHE A 200 19.21 -10.93 11.99
N THR A 201 17.91 -11.09 12.20
CA THR A 201 17.09 -12.11 11.54
C THR A 201 15.83 -11.50 10.96
N PRO A 202 15.70 -11.44 9.62
CA PRO A 202 14.48 -11.00 8.98
C PRO A 202 13.48 -12.16 8.77
N HIS A 203 12.20 -11.82 8.85
CA HIS A 203 11.06 -12.71 8.67
C HIS A 203 10.12 -12.15 7.59
N LEU A 204 9.69 -13.02 6.68
CA LEU A 204 8.77 -12.69 5.60
C LEU A 204 7.34 -12.91 6.08
N MET A 205 6.52 -11.87 6.00
CA MET A 205 5.14 -11.85 6.47
C MET A 205 4.14 -11.99 5.31
N PRO A 206 2.97 -12.64 5.53
CA PRO A 206 1.91 -12.81 4.55
C PRO A 206 1.07 -11.53 4.40
N MET A 207 1.75 -10.41 4.17
CA MET A 207 1.15 -9.09 3.92
C MET A 207 1.94 -8.38 2.83
N SER A 208 1.28 -7.49 2.08
CA SER A 208 1.93 -6.80 0.96
C SER A 208 2.96 -5.77 1.41
N ARG A 209 2.62 -4.89 2.35
CA ARG A 209 3.43 -3.77 2.82
C ARG A 209 3.50 -3.71 4.34
N GLY A 210 4.55 -3.07 4.83
CA GLY A 210 4.79 -2.83 6.24
C GLY A 210 6.05 -3.54 6.71
N MET A 211 6.73 -2.93 7.67
CA MET A 211 7.92 -3.48 8.30
C MET A 211 7.92 -3.14 9.77
N GLN A 212 8.31 -4.12 10.59
CA GLN A 212 8.51 -3.95 12.03
C GLN A 212 9.87 -4.50 12.40
N SER A 213 10.67 -3.72 13.12
CA SER A 213 11.87 -4.19 13.79
C SER A 213 11.61 -4.24 15.28
N THR A 214 11.72 -5.43 15.87
CA THR A 214 11.70 -5.63 17.32
C THR A 214 13.14 -5.82 17.76
N ILE A 215 13.64 -4.87 18.55
CA ILE A 215 15.06 -4.73 18.88
C ILE A 215 15.22 -4.92 20.38
N TYR A 216 16.11 -5.82 20.77
CA TYR A 216 16.42 -6.13 22.16
C TYR A 216 17.81 -5.58 22.46
N VAL A 217 17.90 -4.74 23.48
CA VAL A 217 19.14 -4.05 23.87
C VAL A 217 19.37 -4.15 25.37
N GLU A 218 20.62 -4.13 25.79
CA GLU A 218 21.00 -3.88 27.17
C GLU A 218 21.07 -2.37 27.40
N MET A 219 20.46 -1.88 28.48
CA MET A 219 20.57 -0.49 28.91
C MET A 219 21.90 -0.28 29.65
N ALA A 220 22.46 0.92 29.55
CA ALA A 220 23.64 1.27 30.33
C ALA A 220 23.35 1.27 31.84
N PRO A 221 24.35 1.07 32.71
CA PRO A 221 24.16 1.04 34.16
C PRO A 221 23.44 2.29 34.69
N GLY A 222 22.36 2.09 35.44
CA GLY A 222 21.56 3.16 36.04
C GLY A 222 20.54 3.82 35.10
N VAL A 223 20.52 3.44 33.81
CA VAL A 223 19.52 3.93 32.85
C VAL A 223 18.19 3.19 33.02
N SER A 224 17.10 3.95 33.00
CA SER A 224 15.73 3.45 33.05
C SER A 224 15.05 3.53 31.66
N ILE A 225 13.96 2.79 31.49
CA ILE A 225 13.10 2.90 30.30
C ILE A 225 12.58 4.32 30.09
N GLN A 226 12.37 5.06 31.19
CA GLN A 226 11.90 6.43 31.12
C GLN A 226 12.95 7.36 30.50
N ASP A 227 14.24 7.10 30.74
CA ASP A 227 15.34 7.86 30.15
C ASP A 227 15.44 7.60 28.64
N LEU A 228 15.31 6.34 28.21
CA LEU A 228 15.26 6.00 26.77
C LEU A 228 14.07 6.69 26.09
N TYR A 229 12.89 6.63 26.72
CA TYR A 229 11.68 7.26 26.19
C TYR A 229 11.84 8.77 26.07
N GLN A 230 12.32 9.44 27.13
CA GLN A 230 12.51 10.89 27.14
C GLN A 230 13.53 11.31 26.09
N HIS A 231 14.66 10.60 25.99
CA HIS A 231 15.69 10.92 25.02
C HIS A 231 15.18 10.82 23.59
N LEU A 232 14.50 9.72 23.22
CA LEU A 232 13.91 9.58 21.89
C LEU A 232 12.82 10.64 21.63
N SER A 233 11.99 10.94 22.63
CA SER A 233 10.94 11.94 22.53
C SER A 233 11.53 13.32 22.23
N SER A 234 12.57 13.71 22.95
CA SER A 234 13.24 15.00 22.76
C SER A 234 14.06 15.05 21.48
N PHE A 235 14.72 13.95 21.10
CA PHE A 235 15.51 13.88 19.88
C PHE A 235 14.64 14.05 18.63
N TYR A 236 13.44 13.46 18.62
CA TYR A 236 12.52 13.47 17.48
C TYR A 236 11.37 14.50 17.60
N GLU A 237 11.39 15.39 18.61
CA GLU A 237 10.28 16.32 18.87
C GLU A 237 9.93 17.20 17.66
N ASN A 238 10.93 17.59 16.88
CA ASN A 238 10.78 18.45 15.70
C ASN A 238 10.81 17.69 14.37
N GLU A 239 10.74 16.36 14.41
CA GLU A 239 10.79 15.51 13.22
C GLU A 239 9.38 15.12 12.77
N GLU A 240 8.99 15.57 11.57
CA GLU A 240 7.65 15.29 11.04
C GLU A 240 7.39 13.79 10.89
N PHE A 241 8.37 13.05 10.37
CA PHE A 241 8.18 11.66 9.96
C PHE A 241 8.59 10.62 11.00
N VAL A 242 9.01 11.03 12.19
CA VAL A 242 9.38 10.11 13.26
C VAL A 242 8.58 10.44 14.50
N THR A 243 7.74 9.50 14.92
CA THR A 243 6.85 9.69 16.06
C THR A 243 7.11 8.63 17.11
N LEU A 244 7.50 9.08 18.31
CA LEU A 244 7.46 8.25 19.51
C LEU A 244 6.01 8.19 20.01
N LEU A 245 5.42 7.01 20.03
CA LEU A 245 4.05 6.82 20.50
C LEU A 245 3.95 7.03 22.02
N LYS A 246 2.73 7.22 22.53
CA LYS A 246 2.55 7.43 23.97
C LYS A 246 3.01 6.19 24.74
N LYS A 247 3.43 6.39 25.98
CA LYS A 247 3.83 5.29 26.87
C LYS A 247 2.80 4.16 26.86
N ASN A 248 3.27 2.92 26.68
CA ASN A 248 2.49 1.68 26.56
C ASN A 248 1.72 1.46 25.24
N GLU A 249 1.71 2.42 24.29
CA GLU A 249 1.14 2.18 22.96
C GLU A 249 2.10 1.36 22.09
N VAL A 250 1.62 0.27 21.51
CA VAL A 250 2.42 -0.59 20.63
C VAL A 250 2.33 -0.09 19.19
N PRO A 251 3.46 0.17 18.50
CA PRO A 251 3.42 0.53 17.09
C PRO A 251 2.89 -0.61 16.21
N HIS A 252 2.03 -0.30 15.22
CA HIS A 252 1.54 -1.28 14.25
C HIS A 252 1.88 -0.84 12.82
N THR A 253 2.37 -1.78 12.00
CA THR A 253 2.71 -1.55 10.59
C THR A 253 1.54 -1.00 9.76
N ARG A 254 0.29 -1.40 10.08
CA ARG A 254 -0.93 -0.92 9.40
C ARG A 254 -1.16 0.59 9.56
N HIS A 255 -0.66 1.22 10.63
CA HIS A 255 -0.87 2.64 10.90
C HIS A 255 0.03 3.54 10.05
N VAL A 256 1.17 3.01 9.59
CA VAL A 256 2.14 3.71 8.73
C VAL A 256 2.04 3.29 7.27
N ARG A 257 1.13 2.38 6.93
CA ARG A 257 0.98 1.84 5.56
C ARG A 257 0.62 2.95 4.58
N GLY A 258 1.42 3.10 3.53
CA GLY A 258 1.27 4.12 2.50
C GLY A 258 1.72 5.52 2.92
N SER A 259 2.39 5.66 4.06
CA SER A 259 2.89 6.95 4.57
C SER A 259 4.39 6.93 4.79
N ASN A 260 4.99 8.11 4.92
CA ASN A 260 6.41 8.26 5.20
C ASN A 260 6.73 8.23 6.70
N TYR A 261 5.75 7.94 7.56
CA TYR A 261 5.96 7.95 9.01
C TYR A 261 6.69 6.68 9.48
N CYS A 262 7.53 6.88 10.49
CA CYS A 262 8.10 5.87 11.35
C CYS A 262 7.48 6.01 12.74
N PHE A 263 6.77 5.00 13.21
CA PHE A 263 6.26 4.96 14.58
C PHE A 263 7.14 4.05 15.42
N MET A 264 7.51 4.51 16.62
CA MET A 264 8.32 3.71 17.53
C MET A 264 7.88 3.85 18.97
N ASN A 265 8.28 2.88 19.81
CA ASN A 265 8.16 2.98 21.26
C ASN A 265 9.18 2.07 21.96
N VAL A 266 9.38 2.31 23.25
CA VAL A 266 10.29 1.54 24.13
C VAL A 266 9.52 0.90 25.27
N PHE A 267 9.91 -0.33 25.62
CA PHE A 267 9.26 -1.15 26.63
C PHE A 267 10.31 -1.80 27.55
N PRO A 268 10.00 -2.02 28.83
CA PRO A 268 10.83 -2.86 29.68
C PRO A 268 10.85 -4.30 29.15
N ASP A 269 12.03 -4.92 29.14
CA ASP A 269 12.13 -6.38 29.03
C ASP A 269 11.82 -7.01 30.40
N ARG A 270 11.39 -8.27 30.43
CA ARG A 270 11.31 -9.07 31.65
C ARG A 270 12.71 -9.24 32.28
N ILE A 271 13.76 -9.29 31.46
CA ILE A 271 15.14 -9.38 31.92
C ILE A 271 15.56 -8.00 32.48
N PRO A 272 15.96 -7.90 33.76
CA PRO A 272 16.40 -6.65 34.35
C PRO A 272 17.56 -6.02 33.57
N GLY A 273 17.51 -4.70 33.38
CA GLY A 273 18.52 -3.97 32.62
C GLY A 273 18.40 -4.09 31.10
N ARG A 274 17.40 -4.78 30.55
CA ARG A 274 17.13 -4.81 29.10
C ARG A 274 15.89 -4.00 28.72
N ALA A 275 15.88 -3.53 27.48
CA ALA A 275 14.77 -2.84 26.86
C ALA A 275 14.40 -3.50 25.54
N ILE A 276 13.11 -3.41 25.20
CA ILE A 276 12.57 -3.80 23.90
C ILE A 276 12.15 -2.52 23.17
N ILE A 277 12.67 -2.33 21.97
CA ILE A 277 12.31 -1.21 21.10
C ILE A 277 11.53 -1.78 19.92
N ILE A 278 10.38 -1.18 19.62
CA ILE A 278 9.59 -1.51 18.43
C ILE A 278 9.59 -0.30 17.52
N SER A 279 9.95 -0.51 16.26
CA SER A 279 9.94 0.51 15.21
C SER A 279 9.24 -0.02 13.97
N VAL A 280 8.28 0.75 13.43
CA VAL A 280 7.49 0.36 12.25
C VAL A 280 7.50 1.44 11.17
N ILE A 281 7.61 1.00 9.92
CA ILE A 281 7.57 1.83 8.72
C ILE A 281 6.77 1.13 7.61
N ASP A 282 6.35 1.87 6.58
CA ASP A 282 6.05 1.24 5.28
C ASP A 282 7.38 0.99 4.54
N ASN A 283 7.67 -0.28 4.27
CA ASN A 283 8.92 -0.72 3.65
C ASN A 283 9.15 -0.15 2.25
N LEU A 284 8.08 0.22 1.53
CA LEU A 284 8.18 0.79 0.21
C LEU A 284 8.20 2.32 0.24
N VAL A 285 7.67 2.98 1.27
CA VAL A 285 7.64 4.45 1.37
C VAL A 285 8.84 4.94 2.17
N LYS A 286 8.75 5.03 3.51
CA LYS A 286 9.86 5.44 4.37
C LYS A 286 11.08 4.52 4.27
N GLY A 287 10.87 3.26 3.93
CA GLY A 287 11.94 2.27 3.76
C GLY A 287 12.58 2.22 2.37
N ALA A 288 12.08 2.94 1.36
CA ALA A 288 12.63 2.91 0.01
C ALA A 288 12.29 4.17 -0.80
N SER A 289 11.14 4.18 -1.48
CA SER A 289 10.75 5.16 -2.51
C SER A 289 9.31 5.66 -2.30
N GLU A 290 9.08 6.98 -2.18
CA GLU A 290 7.72 7.54 -2.09
C GLU A 290 6.92 7.36 -3.40
N TYR A 291 6.38 6.17 -3.66
CA TYR A 291 5.55 5.89 -4.84
C TYR A 291 4.16 6.55 -4.76
N ARG A 292 3.82 7.27 -3.66
CA ARG A 292 2.46 7.81 -3.46
C ARG A 292 2.23 8.88 -2.39
N ALA A 293 3.23 9.27 -1.60
CA ALA A 293 3.10 10.43 -0.70
C ALA A 293 3.48 11.70 -1.49
N PRO A 294 2.90 12.88 -1.20
CA PRO A 294 3.24 14.08 -1.94
C PRO A 294 4.75 14.27 -1.84
N LEU A 295 5.37 14.27 -3.02
CA LEU A 295 6.76 14.55 -3.31
C LEU A 295 7.33 15.68 -2.43
N HIS A 296 6.50 16.60 -1.94
CA HIS A 296 6.82 17.56 -0.89
C HIS A 296 7.56 17.01 0.34
N ALA A 297 7.44 15.75 0.76
CA ALA A 297 8.17 15.26 1.93
C ALA A 297 9.65 14.94 1.62
N PHE A 298 9.87 14.07 0.64
CA PHE A 298 11.21 13.66 0.19
C PHE A 298 11.93 14.75 -0.60
N VAL A 299 11.19 15.48 -1.45
CA VAL A 299 11.69 16.60 -2.27
C VAL A 299 11.74 17.90 -1.47
N SER A 300 10.96 18.12 -0.39
CA SER A 300 11.19 19.35 0.41
C SER A 300 12.47 19.28 1.25
N LEU A 301 12.87 18.09 1.69
CA LEU A 301 14.02 17.94 2.58
C LEU A 301 15.33 17.73 1.83
N ILE A 302 15.32 16.92 0.76
CA ILE A 302 16.51 16.71 -0.08
C ILE A 302 16.55 17.78 -1.17
N LEU A 303 15.51 18.01 -1.96
CA LEU A 303 15.57 18.88 -3.14
C LEU A 303 15.33 20.39 -2.86
N CYS A 304 14.50 20.80 -1.91
CA CYS A 304 14.17 22.24 -1.71
C CYS A 304 15.35 23.07 -1.20
N LYS A 305 16.35 22.45 -0.55
CA LYS A 305 17.61 23.13 -0.16
C LYS A 305 18.78 22.81 -1.07
N VAL A 306 18.83 21.61 -1.66
CA VAL A 306 19.83 21.24 -2.67
C VAL A 306 19.66 22.05 -3.97
N ILE A 307 18.43 22.42 -4.34
CA ILE A 307 18.15 23.25 -5.53
C ILE A 307 18.31 24.75 -5.22
N THR A 308 17.94 25.22 -4.03
CA THR A 308 17.94 26.67 -3.73
C THR A 308 19.32 27.27 -3.44
N SER A 309 20.36 26.46 -3.19
CA SER A 309 21.72 26.97 -2.93
C SER A 309 22.44 27.50 -4.18
N ASN A 310 21.95 27.22 -5.40
CA ASN A 310 22.61 27.63 -6.65
C ASN A 310 21.89 28.76 -7.42
N PHE A 311 20.75 29.27 -6.96
CA PHE A 311 20.08 30.41 -7.59
C PHE A 311 20.55 31.74 -7.00
N THR A 312 21.69 32.23 -7.49
CA THR A 312 22.09 33.64 -7.34
C THR A 312 21.51 34.48 -8.48
N SER A 313 20.19 34.64 -8.54
CA SER A 313 19.57 35.75 -9.27
C SER A 313 18.10 35.95 -8.90
N ARG A 314 17.85 37.03 -8.14
CA ARG A 314 16.60 37.81 -8.07
C ARG A 314 15.29 37.03 -8.07
N GLU A 315 14.87 36.56 -6.90
CA GLU A 315 13.53 36.76 -6.32
C GLU A 315 13.51 36.12 -4.92
N ALA A 316 13.73 36.93 -3.89
CA ALA A 316 13.66 36.50 -2.51
C ALA A 316 12.19 36.26 -2.13
N ILE A 317 11.74 35.01 -2.16
CA ILE A 317 10.42 34.67 -1.61
C ILE A 317 10.55 34.54 -0.09
N HIS A 318 10.25 35.65 0.61
CA HIS A 318 10.02 35.67 2.04
C HIS A 318 8.71 34.91 2.36
N PHE A 319 8.80 33.69 2.88
CA PHE A 319 7.63 33.02 3.48
C PHE A 319 7.46 33.45 4.94
N SER A 320 6.66 34.49 5.15
CA SER A 320 6.07 34.82 6.44
C SER A 320 4.75 34.04 6.59
N ALA A 321 4.70 33.13 7.57
CA ALA A 321 3.49 32.44 7.97
C ALA A 321 2.43 33.42 8.52
N ARG A 322 1.45 33.80 7.70
CA ARG A 322 0.18 34.36 8.18
C ARG A 322 -1.00 33.80 7.39
N LYS A 323 -1.89 33.12 8.12
CA LYS A 323 -3.24 32.75 7.71
C LYS A 323 -3.95 33.95 7.10
N LYS A 324 -4.40 33.85 5.84
CA LYS A 324 -5.55 34.59 5.30
C LYS A 324 -6.17 33.78 4.16
N TYR A 325 -7.46 33.49 4.32
CA TYR A 325 -8.36 33.10 3.24
C TYR A 325 -8.38 34.18 2.15
N MET A 326 -8.26 33.81 0.88
CA MET A 326 -8.90 34.54 -0.21
C MET A 326 -9.18 33.63 -1.42
N ALA A 327 -10.34 33.91 -2.01
CA ALA A 327 -11.01 33.19 -3.07
C ALA A 327 -10.38 33.41 -4.46
N HIS A 328 -10.59 32.42 -5.33
CA HIS A 328 -10.28 32.49 -6.76
C HIS A 328 -11.05 33.62 -7.47
N LYS A 329 -10.35 34.37 -8.32
CA LYS A 329 -10.94 35.09 -9.46
C LYS A 329 -10.18 34.69 -10.72
N LEU A 330 -10.82 33.83 -11.52
CA LEU A 330 -10.40 33.48 -12.87
C LEU A 330 -10.68 34.66 -13.80
N ASN A 331 -9.65 35.18 -14.47
CA ASN A 331 -9.81 36.02 -15.66
C ASN A 331 -9.76 35.11 -16.88
N ALA A 332 -10.87 34.97 -17.59
CA ALA A 332 -10.93 34.42 -18.94
C ALA A 332 -11.29 35.55 -19.92
N PRO A 333 -10.74 35.54 -21.14
CA PRO A 333 -10.93 36.62 -22.10
C PRO A 333 -12.27 36.55 -22.84
N VAL A 334 -12.67 37.75 -23.25
CA VAL A 334 -13.83 38.19 -24.02
C VAL A 334 -14.10 37.34 -25.27
N PHE A 335 -15.34 36.87 -25.43
CA PHE A 335 -15.97 36.67 -26.74
C PHE A 335 -17.41 37.18 -26.72
N CYS A 336 -17.75 37.92 -27.77
CA CYS A 336 -18.93 38.76 -27.94
C CYS A 336 -20.04 38.03 -28.72
N GLY A 337 -21.32 38.26 -28.39
CA GLY A 337 -22.42 38.01 -29.33
C GLY A 337 -23.80 37.66 -28.73
N LEU A 338 -24.78 38.54 -29.01
CA LEU A 338 -26.25 38.34 -29.04
C LEU A 338 -27.11 38.51 -27.75
N LYS A 339 -27.42 39.79 -27.47
CA LYS A 339 -28.76 40.43 -27.30
C LYS A 339 -30.03 39.53 -27.23
N ILE A 340 -30.89 39.74 -26.20
CA ILE A 340 -32.35 40.13 -26.28
C ILE A 340 -33.15 39.90 -24.94
N ILE A 341 -33.96 40.92 -24.52
CA ILE A 341 -35.07 41.02 -23.49
C ILE A 341 -34.67 41.17 -22.00
N LYS A 342 -34.67 42.39 -21.41
CA LYS A 342 -35.74 43.27 -20.84
C LYS A 342 -36.12 43.00 -19.36
N ASN A 343 -36.06 44.10 -18.60
CA ASN A 343 -36.84 44.49 -17.41
C ASN A 343 -36.32 44.17 -15.97
N LEU A 344 -35.72 45.22 -15.40
CA LEU A 344 -35.68 45.72 -14.00
C LEU A 344 -37.10 45.85 -13.37
N PRO A 345 -37.28 46.04 -12.03
CA PRO A 345 -36.57 47.01 -11.16
C PRO A 345 -36.12 46.50 -9.76
N SER A 346 -34.95 46.90 -9.27
CA SER A 346 -34.65 48.10 -8.44
C SER A 346 -35.26 48.06 -7.03
N TYR A 347 -34.42 47.93 -5.99
CA TYR A 347 -34.55 48.78 -4.80
C TYR A 347 -33.19 49.05 -4.17
N SER A 348 -32.88 50.33 -4.09
CA SER A 348 -31.74 50.97 -3.45
C SER A 348 -31.94 51.12 -1.93
N ARG A 349 -30.86 51.10 -1.14
CA ARG A 349 -30.46 52.25 -0.30
C ARG A 349 -29.13 52.01 0.41
N LEU A 350 -28.21 52.95 0.20
CA LEU A 350 -27.10 53.26 1.08
C LEU A 350 -27.59 53.99 2.33
N SER A 351 -26.96 53.73 3.48
CA SER A 351 -26.47 54.81 4.35
C SER A 351 -25.50 54.29 5.42
N SER A 352 -24.39 55.01 5.49
CA SER A 352 -23.30 55.02 6.45
C SER A 352 -23.72 55.46 7.86
N CYS A 353 -23.08 54.92 8.91
CA CYS A 353 -22.57 55.73 10.03
C CYS A 353 -21.56 54.97 10.92
N THR A 354 -20.72 55.75 11.58
CA THR A 354 -19.45 55.42 12.23
C THR A 354 -19.56 55.39 13.77
N LEU A 355 -18.66 54.60 14.40
CA LEU A 355 -18.09 54.71 15.76
C LEU A 355 -18.96 54.50 17.01
N SER A 356 -18.59 53.50 17.81
CA SER A 356 -18.22 53.68 19.24
C SER A 356 -17.60 52.40 19.81
N LEU A 357 -16.68 52.60 20.74
CA LEU A 357 -15.88 51.59 21.42
C LEU A 357 -16.42 51.45 22.85
N GLU A 358 -16.84 50.26 23.27
CA GLU A 358 -16.96 49.89 24.68
C GLU A 358 -16.45 48.47 24.92
N ARG A 359 -15.63 48.34 25.97
CA ARG A 359 -15.13 47.08 26.54
C ARG A 359 -16.20 46.52 27.49
N ASN A 360 -16.61 45.28 27.29
CA ASN A 360 -16.52 44.19 28.29
C ASN A 360 -17.38 42.99 27.88
N GLY A 361 -16.82 41.79 28.03
CA GLY A 361 -17.59 40.59 28.37
C GLY A 361 -17.83 39.56 27.27
N ILE A 362 -17.35 38.34 27.56
CA ILE A 362 -17.86 37.04 27.08
C ILE A 362 -17.36 36.59 25.69
N CYS A 363 -16.17 35.97 25.68
CA CYS A 363 -15.77 35.07 24.60
C CYS A 363 -16.59 33.77 24.68
N ARG A 364 -17.51 33.55 23.73
CA ARG A 364 -18.10 32.23 23.47
C ARG A 364 -17.06 31.33 22.81
N ALA A 365 -16.79 30.21 23.45
CA ALA A 365 -15.94 29.14 22.97
C ALA A 365 -16.53 28.46 21.71
N SER A 366 -15.64 28.13 20.77
CA SER A 366 -15.89 27.21 19.66
C SER A 366 -16.23 25.80 20.16
N PRO A 367 -17.15 25.05 19.53
CA PRO A 367 -17.44 23.69 19.98
C PRO A 367 -16.30 22.74 19.57
N LYS A 368 -15.60 22.22 20.59
CA LYS A 368 -14.82 20.98 20.48
C LYS A 368 -15.80 19.84 20.22
N VAL A 369 -15.67 19.16 19.08
CA VAL A 369 -16.29 17.84 18.89
C VAL A 369 -15.51 16.85 19.74
N GLN A 370 -15.97 16.66 20.97
CA GLN A 370 -15.49 15.62 21.88
C GLN A 370 -16.38 14.40 21.63
N CYS A 371 -15.89 13.43 20.87
CA CYS A 371 -16.56 12.13 20.74
C CYS A 371 -16.26 11.34 22.01
N VAL A 372 -17.05 11.57 23.06
CA VAL A 372 -17.04 10.74 24.28
C VAL A 372 -17.96 9.55 23.99
N MET A 373 -17.35 8.40 23.68
CA MET A 373 -18.07 7.13 23.71
C MET A 373 -18.30 6.75 25.17
N ASN A 374 -19.45 7.13 25.70
CA ASN A 374 -19.91 6.72 27.02
C ASN A 374 -20.50 5.31 26.88
N MET A 375 -19.69 4.28 27.15
CA MET A 375 -20.17 2.90 27.28
C MET A 375 -20.69 2.72 28.71
N VAL A 376 -21.94 3.11 28.94
CA VAL A 376 -22.66 2.71 30.16
C VAL A 376 -23.17 1.30 29.93
N SER A 377 -22.60 0.36 30.68
CA SER A 377 -23.13 -0.98 30.89
C SER A 377 -24.49 -0.88 31.58
N GLY A 378 -25.56 -1.21 30.85
CA GLY A 378 -26.89 -1.46 31.40
C GLY A 378 -27.29 -2.88 31.04
N GLU A 379 -27.57 -3.67 32.08
CA GLU A 379 -28.11 -5.03 32.01
C GLU A 379 -29.50 -5.07 31.35
N SER A 380 -29.81 -6.24 30.78
CA SER A 380 -31.08 -6.99 30.84
C SER A 380 -31.65 -7.42 29.49
N ASP A 381 -31.55 -8.72 29.24
CA ASP A 381 -32.53 -9.68 28.74
C ASP A 381 -33.32 -9.49 27.41
N GLU A 382 -33.36 -10.63 26.70
CA GLU A 382 -34.10 -11.04 25.48
C GLU A 382 -33.45 -10.86 24.08
N PRO A 383 -33.52 -11.90 23.20
CA PRO A 383 -32.97 -11.88 21.85
C PRO A 383 -33.92 -11.14 20.89
N GLY A 384 -33.93 -9.82 20.99
CA GLY A 384 -34.80 -8.95 20.19
C GLY A 384 -34.25 -8.69 18.79
N LYS A 385 -34.99 -9.15 17.77
CA LYS A 385 -34.97 -8.68 16.37
C LYS A 385 -34.39 -7.26 16.23
N LEU A 386 -33.32 -7.11 15.44
CA LEU A 386 -32.87 -5.80 14.93
C LEU A 386 -34.08 -5.09 14.30
N ARG A 387 -34.66 -4.12 15.00
CA ARG A 387 -35.81 -3.36 14.49
C ARG A 387 -35.31 -2.49 13.35
N LEU A 388 -35.70 -2.85 12.13
CA LEU A 388 -35.34 -2.16 10.89
C LEU A 388 -35.58 -0.64 11.00
N GLU A 389 -36.64 -0.25 11.72
CA GLU A 389 -37.02 1.13 12.02
C GLU A 389 -35.93 1.92 12.77
N TYR A 390 -35.23 1.29 13.72
CA TYR A 390 -34.13 1.93 14.45
C TYR A 390 -32.92 2.20 13.55
N VAL A 391 -32.63 1.26 12.64
CA VAL A 391 -31.54 1.40 11.67
C VAL A 391 -31.89 2.48 10.65
N LEU A 392 -33.14 2.54 10.19
CA LEU A 392 -33.63 3.58 9.28
C LEU A 392 -33.55 4.97 9.92
N ASP A 393 -34.04 5.15 11.15
CA ASP A 393 -34.01 6.46 11.84
C ASP A 393 -32.57 6.96 12.04
N LYS A 394 -31.65 6.06 12.41
CA LYS A 394 -30.23 6.41 12.56
C LYS A 394 -29.56 6.76 11.24
N SER A 395 -29.95 6.08 10.15
CA SER A 395 -29.42 6.33 8.81
C SER A 395 -29.91 7.68 8.27
N ILE A 396 -31.18 8.03 8.50
CA ILE A 396 -31.75 9.33 8.13
C ILE A 396 -31.04 10.44 8.90
N LYS A 397 -30.84 10.30 10.22
CA LYS A 397 -30.10 11.29 11.03
C LYS A 397 -28.65 11.47 10.56
N LEU A 398 -27.98 10.41 10.12
CA LEU A 398 -26.63 10.51 9.56
C LEU A 398 -26.64 11.21 8.20
N TRP A 399 -27.64 10.94 7.36
CA TRP A 399 -27.82 11.57 6.06
C TRP A 399 -28.09 13.08 6.18
N ASP A 400 -28.98 13.47 7.11
CA ASP A 400 -29.32 14.87 7.32
C ASP A 400 -28.14 15.70 7.82
N ASN A 401 -27.25 15.09 8.59
CA ASN A 401 -26.03 15.73 9.11
C ASN A 401 -24.84 15.66 8.12
N ALA A 402 -24.98 15.05 6.94
CA ALA A 402 -23.89 14.94 5.98
C ALA A 402 -23.60 16.28 5.25
N PRO A 403 -22.34 16.56 4.88
CA PRO A 403 -21.95 17.71 4.07
C PRO A 403 -22.67 17.79 2.71
N GLU A 404 -22.88 19.01 2.20
CA GLU A 404 -23.51 19.30 0.89
C GLU A 404 -22.86 18.56 -0.29
N SER A 405 -21.55 18.33 -0.24
CA SER A 405 -20.81 17.57 -1.27
C SER A 405 -21.23 16.09 -1.35
N ILE A 406 -21.69 15.51 -0.25
CA ILE A 406 -22.20 14.13 -0.20
C ILE A 406 -23.64 14.10 -0.71
N LYS A 407 -24.46 15.08 -0.33
CA LYS A 407 -25.87 15.16 -0.77
C LYS A 407 -26.01 15.46 -2.26
N SER A 408 -25.09 16.23 -2.84
CA SER A 408 -25.07 16.60 -4.27
C SER A 408 -24.44 15.55 -5.19
N PHE A 409 -23.89 14.46 -4.64
CA PHE A 409 -23.33 13.37 -5.45
C PHE A 409 -24.45 12.65 -6.23
N PRO A 410 -24.24 12.25 -7.50
CA PRO A 410 -25.27 11.63 -8.33
C PRO A 410 -25.49 10.16 -7.96
N TRP A 411 -26.06 9.91 -6.78
CA TRP A 411 -26.26 8.58 -6.20
C TRP A 411 -27.05 7.63 -7.10
N ASN A 412 -28.07 8.13 -7.80
CA ASN A 412 -28.87 7.33 -8.73
C ASN A 412 -28.02 6.83 -9.91
N LYS A 413 -27.14 7.68 -10.45
CA LYS A 413 -26.25 7.28 -11.54
C LYS A 413 -25.16 6.31 -11.07
N ALA A 414 -24.67 6.51 -9.85
CA ALA A 414 -23.70 5.60 -9.24
C ALA A 414 -24.32 4.23 -8.92
N SER A 415 -25.56 4.18 -8.43
CA SER A 415 -26.27 2.93 -8.16
C SER A 415 -26.61 2.19 -9.45
N GLU A 416 -27.06 2.88 -10.50
CA GLU A 416 -27.27 2.30 -11.83
C GLU A 416 -25.99 1.67 -12.39
N ASN A 417 -24.87 2.41 -12.35
CA ASN A 417 -23.58 1.88 -12.79
C ASN A 417 -23.10 0.69 -11.96
N PHE A 418 -23.35 0.70 -10.65
CA PHE A 418 -23.00 -0.40 -9.76
C PHE A 418 -23.84 -1.65 -10.07
N ILE A 419 -25.16 -1.50 -10.25
CA ILE A 419 -26.05 -2.59 -10.64
C ILE A 419 -25.60 -3.18 -11.99
N GLN A 420 -25.26 -2.34 -12.95
CA GLN A 420 -24.77 -2.80 -14.25
C GLN A 420 -23.47 -3.59 -14.13
N LEU A 421 -22.51 -3.13 -13.31
CA LEU A 421 -21.27 -3.85 -13.03
C LEU A 421 -21.50 -5.23 -12.40
N ILE A 422 -22.46 -5.34 -11.48
CA ILE A 422 -22.83 -6.61 -10.87
C ILE A 422 -23.47 -7.54 -11.90
N LEU A 423 -24.36 -7.04 -12.75
CA LEU A 423 -24.96 -7.83 -13.84
C LEU A 423 -23.91 -8.33 -14.83
N ASP A 424 -23.00 -7.46 -15.26
CA ASP A 424 -21.90 -7.82 -16.17
C ASP A 424 -20.97 -8.88 -15.56
N LEU A 425 -20.66 -8.75 -14.26
CA LEU A 425 -19.86 -9.73 -13.53
C LEU A 425 -20.56 -11.08 -13.43
N VAL A 426 -21.85 -11.11 -13.06
CA VAL A 426 -22.65 -12.34 -13.00
C VAL A 426 -22.68 -13.00 -14.37
N LEU A 427 -22.87 -12.22 -15.44
CA LEU A 427 -22.93 -12.74 -16.81
C LEU A 427 -21.59 -13.31 -17.26
N ALA A 428 -20.48 -12.67 -16.91
CA ALA A 428 -19.13 -13.18 -17.16
C ALA A 428 -18.86 -14.49 -16.40
N VAL A 429 -19.18 -14.53 -15.10
CA VAL A 429 -19.04 -15.72 -14.25
C VAL A 429 -19.84 -16.89 -14.81
N VAL A 430 -21.10 -16.66 -15.20
CA VAL A 430 -21.92 -17.69 -15.86
C VAL A 430 -21.32 -18.13 -17.19
N LYS A 431 -20.83 -17.21 -18.03
CA LYS A 431 -20.22 -17.54 -19.33
C LYS A 431 -18.95 -18.38 -19.19
N PHE A 432 -18.09 -18.07 -18.22
CA PHE A 432 -16.79 -18.74 -18.05
C PHE A 432 -16.83 -20.00 -17.18
N LEU A 433 -17.75 -20.12 -16.23
CA LEU A 433 -17.86 -21.32 -15.37
C LEU A 433 -18.81 -22.38 -15.92
N SER A 434 -19.76 -22.03 -16.79
CA SER A 434 -20.68 -23.02 -17.36
C SER A 434 -19.93 -24.07 -18.19
N ILE A 435 -19.01 -23.66 -19.08
CA ILE A 435 -18.29 -24.60 -19.96
C ILE A 435 -17.45 -25.64 -19.17
N PRO A 436 -16.62 -25.25 -18.19
CA PRO A 436 -15.86 -26.21 -17.38
C PRO A 436 -16.78 -27.16 -16.57
N VAL A 437 -17.82 -26.61 -15.93
CA VAL A 437 -18.77 -27.42 -15.14
C VAL A 437 -19.52 -28.42 -16.02
N PHE A 438 -19.88 -28.04 -17.25
CA PHE A 438 -20.47 -28.97 -18.22
C PHE A 438 -19.52 -30.06 -18.66
N THR A 439 -18.28 -29.69 -18.91
CA THR A 439 -17.26 -30.63 -19.39
C THR A 439 -17.02 -31.69 -18.31
N ILE A 440 -16.88 -31.28 -17.05
CA ILE A 440 -16.67 -32.18 -15.91
C ILE A 440 -17.89 -33.07 -15.66
N THR A 441 -19.10 -32.50 -15.67
CA THR A 441 -20.33 -33.29 -15.44
C THR A 441 -20.60 -34.28 -16.57
N SER A 442 -20.37 -33.89 -17.84
CA SER A 442 -20.52 -34.79 -18.99
C SER A 442 -19.50 -35.93 -18.96
N ILE A 443 -18.25 -35.66 -18.61
CA ILE A 443 -17.21 -36.69 -18.46
C ILE A 443 -17.57 -37.66 -17.31
N SER A 444 -18.07 -37.14 -16.20
CA SER A 444 -18.51 -37.95 -15.06
C SER A 444 -19.67 -38.90 -15.43
N GLU A 445 -20.67 -38.41 -16.16
CA GLU A 445 -21.82 -39.23 -16.59
C GLU A 445 -21.41 -40.24 -17.68
N MET A 446 -20.54 -39.86 -18.62
CA MET A 446 -19.98 -40.78 -19.61
C MET A 446 -19.18 -41.91 -18.94
N SER A 447 -18.40 -41.59 -17.90
CA SER A 447 -17.66 -42.57 -17.09
C SER A 447 -18.60 -43.54 -16.37
N TYR A 448 -19.69 -43.02 -15.77
CA TYR A 448 -20.70 -43.85 -15.12
C TYR A 448 -21.45 -44.77 -16.12
N CYS A 449 -21.87 -44.25 -17.27
CA CYS A 449 -22.50 -45.05 -18.32
C CYS A 449 -21.55 -46.08 -18.95
N ALA A 450 -20.25 -45.78 -19.01
CA ALA A 450 -19.23 -46.72 -19.44
C ALA A 450 -19.05 -47.88 -18.45
N HIS A 451 -19.03 -47.57 -17.14
CA HIS A 451 -18.98 -48.57 -16.07
C HIS A 451 -20.19 -49.53 -16.13
N GLU A 452 -21.38 -49.00 -16.35
CA GLU A 452 -22.64 -49.78 -16.46
C GLU A 452 -22.85 -50.46 -17.83
N ARG A 453 -21.89 -50.36 -18.76
CA ARG A 453 -21.98 -50.88 -20.15
C ARG A 453 -23.21 -50.40 -20.93
N LYS A 454 -23.71 -49.19 -20.63
CA LYS A 454 -24.93 -48.59 -21.21
C LYS A 454 -24.63 -47.38 -22.11
N LEU A 455 -23.44 -47.33 -22.71
CA LEU A 455 -22.99 -46.24 -23.59
C LEU A 455 -23.95 -45.92 -24.76
N TYR A 456 -24.72 -46.89 -25.23
CA TYR A 456 -25.67 -46.71 -26.34
C TYR A 456 -26.86 -45.79 -26.00
N LEU A 457 -27.13 -45.50 -24.73
CA LEU A 457 -28.21 -44.62 -24.28
C LEU A 457 -27.83 -43.13 -24.28
N ILE A 458 -26.56 -42.79 -24.48
CA ILE A 458 -26.03 -41.41 -24.42
C ILE A 458 -26.53 -40.48 -25.55
N PRO A 459 -26.75 -40.93 -26.80
CA PRO A 459 -27.13 -40.02 -27.89
C PRO A 459 -28.51 -39.36 -27.69
N LEU A 460 -29.45 -40.08 -27.05
CA LEU A 460 -30.84 -39.65 -26.96
C LEU A 460 -31.05 -38.45 -25.99
N PRO A 461 -30.53 -38.47 -24.74
CA PRO A 461 -30.61 -37.31 -23.85
C PRO A 461 -29.86 -36.09 -24.39
N PHE A 462 -28.75 -36.29 -25.10
CA PHE A 462 -27.98 -35.21 -25.72
C PHE A 462 -28.79 -34.49 -26.81
N LEU A 463 -29.43 -35.25 -27.70
CA LEU A 463 -30.28 -34.68 -28.76
C LEU A 463 -31.53 -33.99 -28.19
N VAL A 464 -32.15 -34.56 -27.16
CA VAL A 464 -33.28 -33.93 -26.45
C VAL A 464 -32.87 -32.63 -25.76
N GLY A 465 -31.68 -32.60 -25.13
CA GLY A 465 -31.12 -31.39 -24.51
C GLY A 465 -30.90 -30.25 -25.52
N ILE A 466 -30.41 -30.57 -26.72
CA ILE A 466 -30.24 -29.58 -27.80
C ILE A 466 -31.59 -29.03 -28.28
N ALA A 467 -32.60 -29.88 -28.45
CA ALA A 467 -33.93 -29.46 -28.89
C ALA A 467 -34.61 -28.54 -27.86
N VAL A 468 -34.58 -28.91 -26.57
CA VAL A 468 -35.16 -28.10 -25.48
C VAL A 468 -34.42 -26.78 -25.31
N ALA A 469 -33.08 -26.78 -25.45
CA ALA A 469 -32.27 -25.56 -25.44
C ALA A 469 -32.66 -24.58 -26.56
N GLY A 470 -32.99 -25.09 -27.76
CA GLY A 470 -33.48 -24.29 -28.87
C GLY A 470 -34.78 -23.57 -28.53
N VAL A 471 -35.76 -24.30 -27.98
CA VAL A 471 -37.08 -23.74 -27.62
C VAL A 471 -36.97 -22.71 -26.49
N LEU A 472 -36.17 -22.98 -25.46
CA LEU A 472 -35.96 -22.04 -24.34
C LEU A 472 -35.26 -20.76 -24.79
N ARG A 473 -34.30 -20.85 -25.73
CA ARG A 473 -33.65 -19.67 -26.32
C ARG A 473 -34.66 -18.80 -27.06
N GLU A 474 -35.54 -19.39 -27.86
CA GLU A 474 -36.57 -18.64 -28.59
C GLU A 474 -37.57 -17.98 -27.63
N ALA A 475 -38.02 -18.70 -26.59
CA ALA A 475 -38.93 -18.17 -25.57
C ALA A 475 -38.31 -17.02 -24.75
N ALA A 476 -37.02 -17.14 -24.39
CA ALA A 476 -36.30 -16.10 -23.65
C ALA A 476 -36.09 -14.83 -24.49
N VAL A 477 -35.76 -14.98 -25.77
CA VAL A 477 -35.60 -13.84 -26.71
C VAL A 477 -36.95 -13.18 -27.01
N ALA A 478 -38.04 -13.95 -27.06
CA ALA A 478 -39.39 -13.40 -27.20
C ALA A 478 -39.87 -12.64 -25.96
N SER A 479 -39.43 -13.06 -24.77
CA SER A 479 -39.82 -12.44 -23.48
C SER A 479 -39.03 -11.16 -23.15
N SER A 480 -37.79 -11.02 -23.65
CA SER A 480 -37.01 -9.78 -23.49
C SER A 480 -36.02 -9.59 -24.64
N PRO A 481 -36.26 -8.62 -25.55
CA PRO A 481 -35.38 -8.34 -26.69
C PRO A 481 -33.95 -7.94 -26.29
N SER A 482 -33.77 -7.39 -25.08
CA SER A 482 -32.49 -6.96 -24.52
C SER A 482 -31.50 -8.11 -24.33
N LEU A 483 -31.99 -9.35 -24.15
CA LEU A 483 -31.18 -10.55 -24.01
C LEU A 483 -30.54 -11.00 -25.34
N LYS A 484 -31.01 -10.48 -26.47
CA LYS A 484 -30.45 -10.76 -27.80
C LYS A 484 -29.04 -10.16 -27.96
N ASN A 485 -28.76 -9.06 -27.26
CA ASN A 485 -27.48 -8.35 -27.32
C ASN A 485 -26.45 -8.83 -26.27
N ALA A 486 -26.87 -9.67 -25.33
CA ALA A 486 -26.04 -10.10 -24.19
C ALA A 486 -25.26 -11.41 -24.43
N GLU A 487 -25.31 -12.00 -25.63
CA GLU A 487 -24.63 -13.26 -25.98
C GLU A 487 -24.78 -14.39 -24.92
N VAL A 488 -25.94 -14.47 -24.26
CA VAL A 488 -26.13 -15.45 -23.18
C VAL A 488 -26.15 -16.87 -23.76
N PRO A 489 -25.32 -17.82 -23.26
CA PRO A 489 -25.26 -19.17 -23.78
C PRO A 489 -26.42 -20.02 -23.23
N TRP A 490 -27.64 -19.73 -23.69
CA TRP A 490 -28.90 -20.36 -23.25
C TRP A 490 -28.88 -21.88 -23.31
N HIS A 491 -28.16 -22.44 -24.29
CA HIS A 491 -28.00 -23.88 -24.44
C HIS A 491 -27.27 -24.50 -23.24
N LEU A 492 -26.25 -23.84 -22.70
CA LEU A 492 -25.55 -24.32 -21.51
C LEU A 492 -26.50 -24.26 -20.29
N ILE A 493 -27.20 -23.16 -20.05
CA ILE A 493 -28.10 -23.04 -18.90
C ILE A 493 -29.22 -24.10 -18.94
N ALA A 494 -29.80 -24.36 -20.12
CA ALA A 494 -30.83 -25.38 -20.30
C ALA A 494 -30.30 -26.80 -20.07
N ILE A 495 -29.10 -27.12 -20.57
CA ILE A 495 -28.46 -28.42 -20.36
C ILE A 495 -28.18 -28.62 -18.85
N ALA A 496 -27.91 -27.55 -18.08
CA ALA A 496 -27.61 -27.64 -16.63
C ALA A 496 -28.86 -28.00 -15.87
N ILE A 497 -29.93 -27.27 -16.15
CA ILE A 497 -31.25 -27.53 -15.55
C ILE A 497 -31.67 -28.96 -15.88
N PHE A 498 -31.50 -29.41 -17.13
CA PHE A 498 -31.84 -30.77 -17.54
C PHE A 498 -31.03 -31.85 -16.80
N PHE A 499 -29.71 -31.72 -16.68
CA PHE A 499 -28.89 -32.68 -15.90
C PHE A 499 -29.17 -32.64 -14.40
N THR A 500 -29.53 -31.47 -13.87
CA THR A 500 -29.95 -31.35 -12.47
C THR A 500 -31.29 -32.05 -12.23
N LEU A 501 -32.22 -31.96 -13.19
CA LEU A 501 -33.51 -32.67 -13.16
C LEU A 501 -33.35 -34.19 -13.39
N LEU A 502 -32.38 -34.62 -14.20
CA LEU A 502 -32.01 -36.04 -14.37
C LEU A 502 -31.40 -36.65 -13.11
N LYS A 503 -30.80 -35.84 -12.22
CA LYS A 503 -30.34 -36.26 -10.89
C LYS A 503 -31.45 -36.38 -9.84
N LEU A 504 -32.63 -35.79 -10.05
CA LEU A 504 -33.73 -35.84 -9.08
C LEU A 504 -34.40 -37.22 -8.93
N PRO A 505 -34.49 -38.08 -9.96
CA PRO A 505 -34.85 -39.49 -9.77
C PRO A 505 -33.59 -40.34 -9.53
N GLY A 506 -32.85 -40.08 -8.45
CA GLY A 506 -31.97 -41.10 -7.88
C GLY A 506 -32.82 -42.29 -7.40
N PRO A 507 -32.36 -43.55 -7.50
CA PRO A 507 -33.16 -44.71 -7.16
C PRO A 507 -33.42 -44.77 -5.65
N ASN A 508 -34.52 -44.16 -5.21
CA ASN A 508 -35.24 -44.57 -4.02
C ASN A 508 -35.90 -45.92 -4.33
N LYS A 509 -35.19 -47.01 -4.05
CA LYS A 509 -35.71 -48.33 -3.63
C LYS A 509 -34.56 -49.34 -3.61
N TYR A 510 -34.07 -49.70 -2.42
CA TYR A 510 -34.27 -51.04 -1.87
C TYR A 510 -34.24 -50.95 -0.34
N LEU A 511 -35.43 -51.11 0.24
CA LEU A 511 -35.64 -51.48 1.63
C LEU A 511 -35.04 -52.87 1.90
N ASN A 512 -34.43 -53.01 3.08
CA ASN A 512 -34.32 -54.24 3.89
C ASN A 512 -33.73 -55.50 3.24
N ARG A 513 -32.42 -55.72 3.45
CA ARG A 513 -31.86 -57.03 3.82
C ARG A 513 -30.85 -56.84 4.97
N PRO A 514 -30.99 -57.54 6.10
CA PRO A 514 -30.01 -57.47 7.17
C PRO A 514 -28.85 -58.42 6.87
N GLY A 515 -27.61 -57.89 6.93
CA GLY A 515 -26.38 -58.67 6.91
C GLY A 515 -25.70 -58.76 5.55
N GLU A 516 -24.82 -57.79 5.25
CA GLU A 516 -23.59 -57.99 4.49
C GLU A 516 -22.72 -56.74 4.65
N GLU A 517 -21.63 -56.86 5.40
CA GLU A 517 -20.55 -55.85 5.44
C GLU A 517 -19.78 -55.90 4.11
N VAL A 518 -19.72 -54.79 3.39
CA VAL A 518 -18.73 -54.61 2.32
C VAL A 518 -18.08 -53.23 2.48
N GLY A 519 -16.78 -53.28 2.80
CA GLY A 519 -15.98 -52.16 3.27
C GLY A 519 -15.86 -50.99 2.30
N SER A 520 -15.83 -49.79 2.89
CA SER A 520 -15.46 -48.56 2.22
C SER A 520 -13.97 -48.58 1.83
N ARG A 521 -13.68 -48.77 0.55
CA ARG A 521 -12.46 -48.23 -0.07
C ARG A 521 -12.88 -47.05 -0.93
N TYR A 522 -12.91 -45.86 -0.31
CA TYR A 522 -12.84 -44.62 -1.07
C TYR A 522 -11.39 -44.40 -1.47
N PHE A 523 -11.18 -44.30 -2.78
CA PHE A 523 -9.92 -43.96 -3.43
C PHE A 523 -9.41 -42.61 -2.94
N GLU A 524 -8.21 -42.60 -2.38
CA GLU A 524 -7.30 -41.45 -2.41
C GLU A 524 -7.00 -41.12 -3.88
N MET A 525 -7.14 -39.86 -4.25
CA MET A 525 -6.52 -39.32 -5.46
C MET A 525 -5.69 -38.10 -5.04
N HIS A 526 -4.39 -38.35 -4.87
CA HIS A 526 -3.36 -37.35 -5.01
C HIS A 526 -3.34 -36.85 -6.45
N ILE A 527 -3.65 -35.56 -6.67
CA ILE A 527 -2.88 -34.60 -7.47
C ILE A 527 -3.07 -33.23 -6.83
#